data_AF-A0A2G6Q3A0-F1
#
_entry.id   AF-A0A2G6Q3A0-F1
#
_cell.length_a   1.000
_cell.length_b   1.000
_cell.length_c   1.000
_cell.angle_alpha   90.00
_cell.angle_beta   90.00
_cell.angle_gamma   90.00
#
_symmetry.space_group_name_H-M   'P 1'
#
loop_
_entity.id
_entity.type
_entity.pdbx_description
1 polymer ?
#
loop_
_entity_poly.entity_id
_entity_poly.type
_entity_poly.pdbx_seq_one_letter_code
_entity_poly.pdbx_strand_id
1 'polypeptide(L)'
;MKNPISRKEINYADTPTYANHKRLIDNLELRHNFAIRLGEINARSWRLGSKAAKDIFSNPREVEAQDLVPVIEQKGVDLRIALDISRLSLYHLVESIIVVTGDSDFIPAFKFARREGIRIYLATLNHGVKRDLKVHVDVLLDNITVGED
;
A
#
# COMPACT_ATOMS: atom_id res chain seq x y z
N MET A 1 -13.59 -7.86 14.86
CA MET A 1 -14.67 -8.05 13.87
C MET A 1 -15.45 -9.32 14.19
N LYS A 2 -16.76 -9.36 13.93
CA LYS A 2 -17.60 -10.53 14.20
C LYS A 2 -17.84 -11.33 12.93
N ASN A 3 -17.49 -12.62 12.92
CA ASN A 3 -17.78 -13.51 11.81
C ASN A 3 -19.32 -13.64 11.65
N PRO A 4 -19.88 -13.48 10.44
CA PRO A 4 -21.34 -13.43 10.27
C PRO A 4 -22.01 -14.80 10.42
N ILE A 5 -21.29 -15.90 10.18
CA ILE A 5 -21.80 -17.28 10.30
C ILE A 5 -21.60 -17.79 11.73
N SER A 6 -20.35 -17.86 12.21
CA SER A 6 -20.07 -18.41 13.54
C SER A 6 -20.40 -17.46 14.69
N ARG A 7 -20.65 -16.18 14.40
CA ARG A 7 -20.87 -15.11 15.40
C ARG A 7 -19.70 -14.91 16.36
N LYS A 8 -18.57 -15.57 16.15
CA LYS A 8 -17.36 -15.41 16.95
C LYS A 8 -16.72 -14.06 16.65
N GLU A 9 -16.36 -13.35 17.71
CA GLU A 9 -15.54 -12.15 17.60
C GLU A 9 -14.06 -12.53 17.42
N ILE A 10 -13.42 -11.90 16.45
CA ILE A 10 -12.01 -12.07 16.13
C ILE A 10 -11.33 -10.73 16.35
N ASN A 11 -10.37 -10.73 17.27
CA ASN A 11 -9.47 -9.61 17.50
C ASN A 11 -8.21 -9.79 16.63
N TYR A 12 -8.06 -8.94 15.62
CA TYR A 12 -6.89 -8.98 14.73
C TYR A 12 -5.65 -8.33 15.36
N ALA A 13 -5.81 -7.56 16.44
CA ALA A 13 -4.69 -6.96 17.17
C ALA A 13 -3.84 -8.00 17.89
N ASP A 14 -4.40 -9.17 18.19
CA ASP A 14 -3.68 -10.24 18.90
C ASP A 14 -2.89 -11.15 17.94
N THR A 15 -2.88 -10.84 16.64
CA THR A 15 -2.19 -11.68 15.65
C THR A 15 -0.69 -11.39 15.61
N PRO A 16 0.17 -12.40 15.36
CA PRO A 16 1.60 -12.19 15.14
C PRO A 16 1.88 -11.22 13.98
N THR A 17 1.03 -11.23 12.95
CA THR A 17 1.12 -10.31 11.82
C THR A 17 0.97 -8.86 12.25
N TYR A 18 -0.03 -8.55 13.09
CA TYR A 18 -0.20 -7.19 13.63
C TYR A 18 1.01 -6.78 14.46
N ALA A 19 1.48 -7.65 15.36
CA ALA A 19 2.63 -7.35 16.21
C ALA A 19 3.91 -7.07 15.39
N ASN A 20 4.18 -7.87 14.37
CA ASN A 20 5.32 -7.68 13.48
C ASN A 20 5.22 -6.38 12.67
N HIS A 21 4.05 -6.06 12.13
CA HIS A 21 3.83 -4.84 11.35
C HIS A 21 3.93 -3.59 12.22
N LYS A 22 3.34 -3.62 13.42
CA LYS A 22 3.45 -2.53 14.38
C LYS A 22 4.90 -2.29 14.78
N ARG A 23 5.64 -3.35 15.11
CA ARG A 23 7.07 -3.24 15.43
C ARG A 23 7.89 -2.62 14.29
N LEU A 24 7.58 -2.97 13.03
CA LEU A 24 8.24 -2.37 11.87
C LEU A 24 7.97 -0.86 11.80
N ILE A 25 6.72 -0.44 11.93
CA ILE A 25 6.32 0.97 11.94
C ILE A 25 7.01 1.70 13.08
N ASP A 26 6.87 1.21 14.32
CA ASP A 26 7.45 1.82 15.52
C ASP A 26 8.98 2.02 15.37
N ASN A 27 9.68 1.05 14.79
CA ASN A 27 11.12 1.16 14.52
C ASN A 27 11.46 2.20 13.46
N LEU A 28 10.61 2.38 12.45
CA LEU A 28 10.80 3.36 11.39
C LEU A 28 10.48 4.79 11.87
N GLU A 29 9.49 4.96 12.76
CA GLU A 29 9.12 6.29 13.30
C GLU A 29 10.27 6.96 14.04
N LEU A 30 11.16 6.17 14.64
CA LEU A 30 12.30 6.64 15.40
C LEU A 30 13.58 6.82 14.57
N ARG A 31 13.54 6.54 13.26
CA ARG A 31 14.71 6.75 12.39
C ARG A 31 14.89 8.25 12.11
N HIS A 32 16.15 8.68 12.08
CA HIS A 32 16.51 10.04 11.70
C HIS A 32 16.04 10.35 10.27
N ASN A 33 15.55 11.58 10.06
CA ASN A 33 15.05 12.06 8.77
C ASN A 33 13.98 11.17 8.13
N PHE A 34 13.18 10.49 8.96
CA PHE A 34 12.11 9.63 8.52
C PHE A 34 10.76 10.18 8.98
N ALA A 35 9.76 10.14 8.12
CA ALA A 35 8.40 10.49 8.46
C ALA A 35 7.46 9.41 7.95
N ILE A 36 6.56 8.93 8.80
CA ILE A 36 5.58 7.91 8.44
C ILE A 36 4.24 8.56 8.10
N ARG A 37 3.65 8.09 7.00
CA ARG A 37 2.24 8.35 6.67
C ARG A 37 1.47 7.05 6.82
N LEU A 38 0.55 7.02 7.78
CA LEU A 38 -0.39 5.91 7.94
C LEU A 38 -1.75 6.30 7.35
N GLY A 39 -2.35 5.34 6.64
CA GLY A 39 -3.75 5.41 6.26
C GLY A 39 -4.67 5.00 7.40
N GLU A 40 -5.95 4.94 7.08
CA GLU A 40 -6.98 4.42 7.98
C GLU A 40 -7.38 3.02 7.55
N ILE A 41 -7.66 2.16 8.52
CA ILE A 41 -8.14 0.80 8.27
C ILE A 41 -9.66 0.84 8.27
N ASN A 42 -10.26 0.36 7.19
CA ASN A 42 -11.69 0.09 7.10
C ASN A 42 -11.90 -1.43 7.04
N ALA A 43 -12.51 -1.96 8.09
CA ALA A 43 -12.76 -3.39 8.26
C ALA A 43 -14.22 -3.62 8.64
N ARG A 44 -15.12 -3.52 7.64
CA ARG A 44 -16.58 -3.55 7.84
C ARG A 44 -17.29 -4.72 7.18
N SER A 45 -16.66 -5.39 6.23
CA SER A 45 -17.29 -6.45 5.46
C SER A 45 -16.51 -7.76 5.52
N TRP A 46 -17.22 -8.82 5.16
CA TRP A 46 -16.69 -10.16 4.98
C TRP A 46 -16.92 -10.56 3.54
N ARG A 47 -16.02 -11.37 2.99
CA ARG A 47 -16.17 -11.96 1.66
C ARG A 47 -15.80 -13.43 1.68
N LEU A 48 -16.22 -14.15 0.65
CA LEU A 48 -15.75 -15.49 0.42
C LEU A 48 -14.26 -15.45 0.06
N GLY A 49 -13.45 -16.26 0.74
CA GLY A 49 -12.03 -16.40 0.43
C GLY A 49 -11.83 -17.00 -0.95
N SER A 50 -10.79 -16.58 -1.68
CA SER A 50 -10.59 -16.99 -3.07
C SER A 50 -10.51 -18.52 -3.25
N LYS A 51 -9.97 -19.24 -2.26
CA LYS A 51 -9.92 -20.71 -2.27
C LYS A 51 -11.31 -21.32 -2.10
N ALA A 52 -12.08 -20.85 -1.12
CA ALA A 52 -13.45 -21.30 -0.87
C ALA A 52 -14.38 -20.96 -2.04
N ALA A 53 -14.22 -19.79 -2.64
CA ALA A 53 -14.97 -19.42 -3.84
C ALA A 53 -14.75 -20.42 -4.98
N LYS A 54 -13.48 -20.71 -5.32
CA LYS A 54 -13.15 -21.69 -6.35
C LYS A 54 -13.73 -23.08 -6.04
N ASP A 55 -13.59 -23.53 -4.80
CA ASP A 55 -14.11 -24.82 -4.34
C ASP A 55 -15.64 -24.91 -4.51
N ILE A 56 -16.38 -23.92 -4.04
CA ILE A 56 -17.85 -23.90 -4.10
C ILE A 56 -18.37 -23.78 -5.54
N PHE A 57 -17.68 -23.01 -6.40
CA PHE A 57 -18.03 -22.93 -7.82
C PHE A 57 -17.80 -24.26 -8.56
N SER A 58 -16.84 -25.08 -8.12
CA SER A 58 -16.58 -26.41 -8.69
C SER A 58 -17.45 -27.50 -8.08
N ASN A 59 -17.67 -27.45 -6.76
CA ASN A 59 -18.44 -28.41 -5.97
C ASN A 59 -19.44 -27.66 -5.10
N PRO A 60 -20.69 -27.47 -5.56
CA PRO A 60 -21.71 -26.75 -4.80
C PRO A 60 -21.92 -27.37 -3.42
N ARG A 61 -21.61 -26.58 -2.38
CA ARG A 61 -21.84 -26.89 -0.96
C ARG A 61 -22.21 -25.63 -0.20
N GLU A 62 -22.73 -25.78 1.01
CA GLU A 62 -22.99 -24.65 1.89
C GLU A 62 -21.70 -23.94 2.30
N VAL A 63 -21.80 -22.61 2.47
CA VAL A 63 -20.71 -21.76 2.92
C VAL A 63 -20.54 -21.95 4.43
N GLU A 64 -19.32 -22.26 4.86
CA GLU A 64 -18.97 -22.41 6.27
C GLU A 64 -18.29 -21.15 6.82
N ALA A 65 -18.24 -21.02 8.15
CA ALA A 65 -17.63 -19.84 8.79
C ALA A 65 -16.16 -19.62 8.42
N GLN A 66 -15.42 -20.70 8.13
CA GLN A 66 -14.01 -20.70 7.73
C GLN A 66 -13.78 -20.27 6.29
N ASP A 67 -14.81 -20.33 5.44
CA ASP A 67 -14.74 -19.89 4.06
C ASP A 67 -14.72 -18.36 3.93
N LEU A 68 -15.12 -17.66 4.99
CA LEU A 68 -15.19 -16.20 5.03
C LEU A 68 -13.89 -15.58 5.52
N VAL A 69 -13.42 -14.59 4.76
CA VAL A 69 -12.27 -13.76 5.13
C VAL A 69 -12.73 -12.32 5.34
N PRO A 70 -12.16 -11.58 6.32
CA PRO A 70 -12.46 -10.18 6.48
C PRO A 70 -11.96 -9.40 5.25
N VAL A 71 -12.73 -8.39 4.85
CA VAL A 71 -12.25 -7.38 3.91
C VAL A 71 -11.69 -6.24 4.74
N ILE A 72 -10.35 -6.13 4.75
CA ILE A 72 -9.61 -5.10 5.45
C ILE A 72 -8.96 -4.24 4.37
N GLU A 73 -9.44 -3.01 4.23
CA GLU A 73 -8.93 -2.03 3.27
C GLU A 73 -8.16 -0.95 4.01
N GLN A 74 -6.96 -0.61 3.52
CA GLN A 74 -6.27 0.60 3.94
C GLN A 74 -6.63 1.73 2.98
N LYS A 75 -6.97 2.91 3.50
CA LYS A 75 -7.33 4.09 2.69
C LYS A 75 -6.55 5.32 3.10
N GLY A 76 -6.36 6.21 2.13
CA GLY A 76 -5.90 7.58 2.36
C GLY A 76 -4.38 7.76 2.53
N VAL A 77 -3.60 6.69 2.53
CA VAL A 77 -2.12 6.80 2.56
C VAL A 77 -1.60 7.45 1.28
N ASP A 78 -2.15 7.06 0.13
CA ASP A 78 -1.72 7.56 -1.19
C ASP A 78 -1.99 9.06 -1.32
N LEU A 79 -3.13 9.53 -0.81
CA LEU A 79 -3.47 10.95 -0.79
C LEU A 79 -2.53 11.75 0.12
N ARG A 80 -2.16 11.21 1.29
CA ARG A 80 -1.22 11.87 2.22
C ARG A 80 0.16 12.02 1.59
N ILE A 81 0.66 10.96 0.95
CA ILE A 81 1.95 11.00 0.23
C ILE A 81 1.87 11.93 -0.99
N ALA A 82 0.76 11.91 -1.74
CA ALA A 82 0.55 12.81 -2.87
C ALA A 82 0.58 14.29 -2.43
N LEU A 83 -0.01 14.62 -1.28
CA LEU A 83 0.05 15.97 -0.70
C LEU A 83 1.47 16.36 -0.29
N ASP A 84 2.27 15.45 0.25
CA ASP A 84 3.67 15.71 0.55
C ASP A 84 4.46 16.02 -0.72
N ILE A 85 4.30 15.21 -1.79
CA ILE A 85 4.91 15.45 -3.10
C ILE A 85 4.49 16.82 -3.63
N SER A 86 3.18 17.10 -3.67
CA SER A 86 2.67 18.38 -4.15
C SER A 86 3.22 19.57 -3.36
N ARG A 87 3.31 19.48 -2.03
CA ARG A 87 3.85 20.57 -1.20
C ARG A 87 5.33 20.79 -1.46
N LEU A 88 6.13 19.72 -1.52
CA LEU A 88 7.57 19.81 -1.81
C LEU A 88 7.81 20.44 -3.18
N SER A 89 6.99 20.08 -4.17
CA SER A 89 7.08 20.63 -5.52
C SER A 89 6.64 22.08 -5.62
N LEU A 90 5.48 22.43 -5.07
CA LEU A 90 4.91 23.78 -5.16
C LEU A 90 5.82 24.85 -4.54
N TYR A 91 6.51 24.51 -3.45
CA TYR A 91 7.45 25.42 -2.79
C TYR A 91 8.89 25.25 -3.27
N HIS A 92 9.13 24.41 -4.29
CA HIS A 92 10.46 24.07 -4.82
C HIS A 92 11.49 23.76 -3.73
N LEU A 93 11.09 22.98 -2.71
CA LEU A 93 11.95 22.64 -1.56
C LEU A 93 12.98 21.56 -1.90
N VAL A 94 12.82 20.91 -3.05
CA VAL A 94 13.67 19.83 -3.55
C VAL A 94 13.81 19.97 -5.06
N GLU A 95 14.90 19.46 -5.64
CA GLU A 95 15.08 19.40 -7.10
C GLU A 95 14.59 18.09 -7.70
N SER A 96 14.49 17.04 -6.87
CA SER A 96 14.14 15.69 -7.29
C SER A 96 13.42 14.93 -6.18
N ILE A 97 12.52 14.04 -6.57
CA ILE A 97 11.82 13.13 -5.66
C ILE A 97 11.99 11.71 -6.19
N ILE A 98 12.45 10.81 -5.31
CA ILE A 98 12.51 9.37 -5.55
C ILE A 98 11.29 8.73 -4.90
N VAL A 99 10.49 8.03 -5.68
CA VAL A 99 9.29 7.35 -5.22
C VAL A 99 9.46 5.85 -5.40
N VAL A 100 9.31 5.10 -4.31
CA VAL A 100 9.31 3.64 -4.33
C VAL A 100 7.85 3.18 -4.33
N THR A 101 7.31 2.85 -5.50
CA THR A 101 5.90 2.44 -5.61
C THR A 101 5.62 1.62 -6.86
N GLY A 102 4.59 0.78 -6.80
CA GLY A 102 3.95 0.18 -7.97
C GLY A 102 2.56 0.75 -8.27
N ASP A 103 2.12 1.74 -7.50
CA ASP A 103 0.77 2.26 -7.54
C ASP A 103 0.61 3.36 -8.59
N SER A 104 -0.38 3.18 -9.46
CA SER A 104 -0.70 4.13 -10.53
C SER A 104 -1.51 5.32 -10.05
N ASP A 105 -2.06 5.27 -8.84
CA ASP A 105 -2.83 6.36 -8.26
C ASP A 105 -1.97 7.61 -7.98
N PHE A 106 -0.64 7.49 -7.99
CA PHE A 106 0.31 8.61 -7.88
C PHE A 106 0.54 9.40 -9.18
N ILE A 107 0.08 8.91 -10.34
CA ILE A 107 0.28 9.58 -11.63
C ILE A 107 -0.10 11.07 -11.62
N PRO A 108 -1.24 11.50 -11.02
CA PRO A 108 -1.57 12.92 -10.91
C PRO A 108 -0.53 13.73 -10.12
N ALA A 109 -0.01 13.19 -9.02
CA ALA A 109 1.02 13.85 -8.21
C ALA A 109 2.34 13.98 -8.99
N PHE A 110 2.74 12.96 -9.75
CA PHE A 110 3.94 13.01 -10.59
C PHE A 110 3.82 14.04 -11.69
N LYS A 111 2.66 14.09 -12.37
CA LYS A 111 2.37 15.11 -13.38
C LYS A 111 2.43 16.51 -12.81
N PHE A 112 1.89 16.73 -11.61
CA PHE A 112 1.96 18.01 -10.91
C PHE A 112 3.43 18.38 -10.62
N ALA A 113 4.17 17.50 -9.94
CA ALA A 113 5.56 17.75 -9.58
C ALA A 113 6.46 18.09 -10.78
N ARG A 114 6.30 17.36 -11.90
CA ARG A 114 7.07 17.61 -13.12
C ARG A 114 6.73 18.95 -13.79
N ARG A 115 5.49 19.42 -13.68
CA ARG A 115 5.08 20.75 -14.17
C ARG A 115 5.69 21.87 -13.33
N GLU A 116 5.88 21.63 -12.04
CA GLU A 116 6.64 22.50 -11.14
C GLU A 116 8.18 22.32 -11.27
N GLY A 117 8.65 21.64 -12.33
CA GLY A 117 10.08 21.49 -12.61
C GLY A 117 10.82 20.47 -11.74
N ILE A 118 10.11 19.67 -10.94
CA ILE A 118 10.73 18.64 -10.11
C ILE A 118 10.92 17.34 -10.88
N ARG A 119 12.11 16.75 -10.80
CA ARG A 119 12.42 15.46 -11.43
C ARG A 119 11.87 14.30 -10.61
N ILE A 120 11.16 13.38 -11.24
CA ILE A 120 10.62 12.18 -10.59
C ILE A 120 11.42 10.94 -10.98
N TYR A 121 11.93 10.24 -9.98
CA TYR A 121 12.57 8.95 -10.10
C TYR A 121 11.62 7.87 -9.54
N LEU A 122 11.46 6.77 -10.25
CA LEU A 122 10.62 5.65 -9.82
C LEU A 122 11.45 4.40 -9.57
N ALA A 123 11.31 3.85 -8.38
CA ALA A 123 11.82 2.56 -7.99
C ALA A 123 10.65 1.59 -7.79
N THR A 124 10.71 0.38 -8.37
CA THR A 124 9.61 -0.59 -8.27
C THR A 124 9.99 -1.87 -7.52
N LEU A 125 11.20 -1.92 -6.92
CA LEU A 125 11.74 -3.10 -6.24
C LEU A 125 11.63 -4.38 -7.09
N ASN A 126 11.94 -4.26 -8.38
CA ASN A 126 11.86 -5.34 -9.38
C ASN A 126 10.45 -5.92 -9.62
N HIS A 127 9.39 -5.25 -9.16
CA HIS A 127 8.03 -5.59 -9.53
C HIS A 127 7.64 -5.02 -10.89
N GLY A 128 6.84 -5.79 -11.65
CA GLY A 128 6.23 -5.33 -12.89
C GLY A 128 5.14 -4.28 -12.61
N VAL A 129 5.31 -3.08 -13.19
CA VAL A 129 4.33 -1.99 -13.07
C VAL A 129 3.73 -1.63 -14.43
N LYS A 130 2.53 -1.03 -14.41
CA LYS A 130 1.82 -0.60 -15.61
C LYS A 130 2.68 0.39 -16.41
N ARG A 131 2.59 0.30 -17.74
CA ARG A 131 3.26 1.25 -18.65
C ARG A 131 2.90 2.70 -18.33
N ASP A 132 1.65 2.95 -17.97
CA ASP A 132 1.14 4.30 -17.69
C ASP A 132 1.87 4.98 -16.53
N LEU A 133 2.23 4.23 -15.49
CA LEU A 133 3.05 4.74 -14.39
C LEU A 133 4.46 5.11 -14.88
N LYS A 134 5.08 4.24 -15.70
CA LYS A 134 6.45 4.42 -16.21
C LYS A 134 6.61 5.64 -17.11
N VAL A 135 5.62 5.97 -17.94
CA VAL A 135 5.70 7.11 -18.87
C VAL A 135 5.55 8.46 -18.17
N HIS A 136 5.13 8.46 -16.90
CA HIS A 136 4.90 9.68 -16.14
C HIS A 136 6.03 10.07 -15.18
N VAL A 137 7.15 9.35 -15.22
CA VAL A 137 8.37 9.67 -14.47
C VAL A 137 9.53 10.02 -15.40
N ASP A 138 10.58 10.64 -14.88
CA ASP A 138 11.74 11.05 -15.67
C ASP A 138 12.82 9.98 -15.73
N VAL A 139 12.99 9.21 -14.63
CA VAL A 139 13.97 8.13 -14.55
C VAL A 139 13.35 6.90 -13.88
N LEU A 140 13.56 5.73 -14.49
CA LEU A 140 13.28 4.44 -13.88
C LEU A 140 14.56 3.91 -13.22
N LEU A 141 14.49 3.60 -11.93
CA LEU A 141 15.54 2.96 -11.16
C LEU A 141 15.30 1.45 -11.18
N ASP A 142 15.92 0.78 -12.15
CA ASP A 142 15.88 -0.68 -12.29
C ASP A 142 17.04 -1.34 -11.52
N ASN A 143 16.89 -2.62 -11.17
CA ASN A 143 17.93 -3.46 -10.54
C ASN A 143 18.46 -2.93 -9.20
N ILE A 144 17.58 -2.40 -8.36
CA ILE A 144 17.94 -2.00 -6.99
C ILE A 144 18.30 -3.26 -6.21
N THR A 145 19.59 -3.40 -5.88
CA THR A 145 20.09 -4.41 -4.96
C THR A 145 20.08 -3.86 -3.54
N VAL A 146 19.71 -4.70 -2.57
CA VAL A 146 19.91 -4.37 -1.16
C VAL A 146 21.42 -4.50 -0.92
N GLY A 147 22.06 -3.43 -0.45
CA GLY A 147 23.44 -3.52 0.01
C GLY A 147 23.52 -4.52 1.15
N GLU A 148 24.50 -5.41 1.11
CA GLU A 148 24.87 -6.19 2.29
C GLU A 148 25.51 -5.22 3.29
N ASP A 149 24.72 -4.77 4.27
CA ASP A 149 25.23 -4.13 5.50
C ASP A 149 25.78 -5.19 6.46
#